data_AF-A0A4Y2AZ97-F1
#
_entry.id   AF-A0A4Y2AZ97-F1
#
_cell.length_a   1.000
_cell.length_b   1.000
_cell.length_c   1.000
_cell.angle_alpha   90.00
_cell.angle_beta   90.00
_cell.angle_gamma   90.00
#
_symmetry.space_group_name_H-M   'P 1'
#
loop_
_entity.id
_entity.type
_entity.pdbx_description
1 polymer ?
#
loop_
_entity_poly.entity_id
_entity_poly.type
_entity_poly.pdbx_seq_one_letter_code
_entity_poly.pdbx_strand_id
1 'polypeptide(L)'
;MCLLHFNELPFRHIFQHIEGQTAGPKSFSGPIGQQLTYSEKLPVVDYEPLDCSIPDIDRNLFSKDQQYLLDISNAITLANRKPVLCSIPDG
;
A
#
# COMPACT_ATOMS: atom_id res chain seq x y z
N MET A 1 -1.81 -4.14 -2.34
CA MET A 1 -2.90 -4.84 -3.05
C MET A 1 -2.30 -6.03 -3.78
N CYS A 2 -2.67 -7.25 -3.41
CA CYS A 2 -2.08 -8.50 -3.94
C CYS A 2 -2.83 -8.98 -5.20
N LEU A 3 -2.19 -9.77 -6.09
CA LEU A 3 -2.83 -10.40 -7.27
C LEU A 3 -4.15 -11.12 -6.94
N LEU A 4 -4.26 -11.68 -5.72
CA LEU A 4 -5.48 -12.33 -5.23
C LEU A 4 -6.69 -11.36 -5.17
N HIS A 5 -6.47 -10.11 -4.74
CA HIS A 5 -7.52 -9.08 -4.68
C HIS A 5 -8.03 -8.68 -6.06
N PHE A 6 -7.22 -8.83 -7.12
CA PHE A 6 -7.64 -8.50 -8.48
C PHE A 6 -8.59 -9.57 -9.06
N ASN A 7 -8.36 -10.83 -8.73
CA ASN A 7 -9.22 -11.94 -9.13
C ASN A 7 -10.55 -11.97 -8.37
N GLU A 8 -10.61 -11.37 -7.18
CA GLU A 8 -11.84 -11.31 -6.39
C GLU A 8 -12.92 -10.42 -7.03
N LEU A 9 -12.52 -9.33 -7.69
CA LEU A 9 -13.42 -8.36 -8.30
C LEU A 9 -14.39 -8.94 -9.35
N PRO A 10 -13.95 -9.70 -10.37
CA PRO A 10 -14.86 -10.28 -11.37
C PRO A 10 -15.79 -11.35 -10.77
N PHE A 11 -15.35 -12.03 -9.71
CA PHE A 11 -16.13 -13.10 -9.06
C PHE A 11 -16.92 -12.63 -7.83
N ARG A 12 -16.84 -11.34 -7.48
CA ARG A 12 -17.44 -10.78 -6.26
C ARG A 12 -18.93 -11.10 -6.11
N HIS A 13 -19.68 -11.08 -7.21
CA HIS A 13 -21.13 -11.38 -7.20
C HIS A 13 -21.40 -12.86 -6.93
N ILE A 14 -20.55 -13.75 -7.45
CA ILE A 14 -20.62 -15.19 -7.22
C ILE A 14 -20.25 -15.49 -5.76
N PHE A 15 -19.18 -14.90 -5.24
CA PHE A 15 -18.80 -15.04 -3.84
C PHE A 15 -19.87 -14.49 -2.89
N GLN A 16 -20.48 -13.34 -3.17
CA GLN A 16 -21.60 -12.80 -2.40
C GLN A 16 -22.84 -13.73 -2.40
N HIS A 17 -23.08 -14.46 -3.48
CA HIS A 17 -24.18 -15.40 -3.59
C HIS A 17 -23.91 -16.70 -2.82
N ILE A 18 -22.68 -17.22 -2.90
CA ILE A 18 -22.29 -18.50 -2.27
C ILE A 18 -22.03 -18.33 -0.77
N GLU A 19 -21.35 -17.25 -0.37
CA GLU A 19 -20.95 -17.01 1.02
C GLU A 19 -21.95 -16.15 1.81
N GLY A 20 -22.98 -15.61 1.13
CA GLY A 20 -23.94 -14.68 1.71
C GLY A 20 -23.32 -13.31 2.03
N GLN A 21 -23.98 -12.52 2.89
CA GLN A 21 -23.35 -11.32 3.46
C GLN A 21 -22.20 -11.74 4.37
N THR A 22 -20.99 -11.77 3.82
CA THR A 22 -19.78 -11.93 4.62
C THR A 22 -19.47 -10.59 5.30
N ALA A 23 -19.56 -10.58 6.63
CA ALA A 23 -18.74 -9.62 7.37
C ALA A 23 -17.29 -10.04 7.10
N GLY A 24 -16.45 -9.13 6.60
CA GLY A 24 -15.03 -9.39 6.39
C GLY A 24 -14.39 -10.00 7.65
N PRO A 25 -13.19 -10.60 7.54
CA PRO A 25 -12.56 -11.31 8.65
C PRO A 25 -12.60 -10.48 9.94
N LYS A 26 -13.38 -10.96 10.92
CA LYS A 26 -13.64 -10.25 12.18
C LYS A 26 -12.39 -10.14 13.07
N SER A 27 -11.38 -10.93 12.78
CA SER A 27 -10.12 -10.93 13.50
C SER A 27 -9.01 -11.55 12.65
N PHE A 28 -7.79 -11.15 12.96
CA PHE A 28 -6.55 -11.68 12.40
C PHE A 28 -6.09 -12.87 13.29
N SER A 29 -6.73 -14.03 13.14
CA SER A 29 -6.52 -15.20 14.02
C SER A 29 -5.33 -16.08 13.63
N GLY A 30 -4.79 -15.93 12.41
CA GLY A 30 -3.62 -16.66 11.93
C GLY A 30 -2.32 -16.22 12.64
N PRO A 31 -1.22 -16.99 12.52
CA PRO A 31 0.05 -16.70 13.21
C PRO A 31 0.59 -15.28 12.95
N ILE A 32 0.46 -14.80 11.72
CA ILE A 32 0.83 -13.43 11.32
C ILE A 32 -0.08 -12.42 12.04
N GLY A 33 -1.38 -12.71 12.08
CA GLY A 33 -2.36 -11.87 12.75
C GLY A 33 -2.15 -11.72 14.25
N GLN A 34 -1.74 -12.80 14.92
CA GLN A 34 -1.37 -12.78 16.33
C GLN A 34 -0.14 -11.91 16.59
N GLN A 35 0.87 -11.94 15.71
CA GLN A 35 2.04 -11.05 15.82
C GLN A 35 1.67 -9.58 15.62
N LEU A 36 0.67 -9.31 14.77
CA LEU A 36 0.17 -7.95 14.51
C LEU A 36 -0.83 -7.46 15.56
N THR A 37 -1.27 -8.27 16.52
CA THR A 37 -2.29 -7.89 17.53
C THR A 37 -1.85 -6.72 18.41
N TYR A 38 -0.54 -6.43 18.47
CA TYR A 38 0.02 -5.31 19.23
C TYR A 38 0.66 -4.23 18.35
N SER A 39 0.55 -4.32 17.03
CA SER A 39 1.25 -3.41 16.10
C SER A 39 0.86 -1.94 16.31
N GLU A 40 -0.41 -1.66 16.61
CA GLU A 40 -0.92 -0.32 16.89
C GLU A 40 -0.29 0.34 18.13
N LYS A 41 0.24 -0.47 19.06
CA LYS A 41 0.88 0.00 20.30
C LYS A 41 2.40 0.06 20.19
N LEU A 42 2.98 -0.44 19.10
CA LEU A 42 4.42 -0.38 18.89
C LEU A 42 4.81 1.07 18.61
N PRO A 43 5.92 1.56 19.18
CA PRO A 43 6.43 2.88 18.83
C PRO A 43 6.78 2.91 17.35
N VAL A 44 6.57 4.08 16.73
CA VAL A 44 7.12 4.33 15.39
C VAL A 44 8.64 4.28 15.54
N VAL A 45 9.25 3.31 14.86
CA VAL A 45 10.70 3.16 14.84
C VAL A 45 11.23 4.05 13.72
N ASP A 46 12.32 4.78 14.00
CA ASP A 46 13.04 5.50 12.96
C ASP A 46 13.69 4.49 12.02
N TYR A 47 13.40 4.61 10.73
CA TYR A 47 14.02 3.80 9.69
C TYR A 47 15.15 4.59 9.05
N GLU A 48 16.26 3.92 8.73
CA GLU A 48 17.28 4.53 7.90
C GLU A 48 16.67 4.87 6.53
N PRO A 49 16.78 6.14 6.08
CA PRO A 49 16.32 6.53 4.75
C PRO A 49 17.02 5.66 3.71
N LEU A 50 16.23 5.10 2.81
CA LEU A 50 16.79 4.30 1.74
C LEU A 50 17.52 5.24 0.77
N ASP A 51 18.82 5.02 0.56
CA ASP A 51 19.62 5.76 -0.42
C ASP A 51 19.26 5.28 -1.82
N CYS A 52 18.15 5.78 -2.34
CA CYS A 52 17.69 5.53 -3.69
C CYS A 52 17.82 6.80 -4.55
N SER A 53 18.51 6.66 -5.67
CA SER A 53 18.50 7.65 -6.75
C SER A 53 17.64 7.12 -7.89
N ILE A 54 16.57 7.84 -8.19
CA ILE A 54 15.75 7.55 -9.36
C ILE A 54 16.49 8.12 -10.58
N PRO A 55 16.83 7.30 -11.58
CA PRO A 55 17.48 7.79 -12.79
C PRO A 55 16.55 8.73 -13.57
N ASP A 56 17.14 9.70 -14.26
CA ASP A 56 16.40 10.58 -15.16
C ASP A 56 16.01 9.79 -16.42
N ILE A 57 14.73 9.41 -16.50
CA ILE A 57 14.18 8.61 -17.61
C ILE A 57 13.10 9.44 -18.31
N ASP A 58 13.12 9.42 -19.65
CA ASP A 58 12.08 10.05 -20.46
C ASP A 58 10.70 9.47 -20.13
N ARG A 59 9.83 10.33 -19.57
CA ARG A 59 8.47 9.96 -19.15
C ARG A 59 7.60 9.50 -20.31
N ASN A 60 7.92 9.90 -21.53
CA ASN A 60 7.16 9.51 -22.73
C ASN A 60 7.32 8.03 -23.09
N LEU A 61 8.35 7.36 -22.55
CA LEU A 61 8.58 5.93 -22.76
C LEU A 61 7.65 5.05 -21.89
N PHE A 62 6.92 5.64 -20.95
CA PHE A 62 6.15 4.93 -19.95
C PHE A 62 4.65 4.89 -20.24
N SER A 63 4.02 3.76 -19.88
CA SER A 63 2.57 3.68 -19.75
C SER A 63 2.08 4.62 -18.62
N LYS A 64 0.77 4.89 -18.56
CA LYS A 64 0.19 5.73 -17.50
C LYS A 64 0.53 5.20 -16.10
N ASP A 65 0.43 3.88 -15.89
CA ASP A 65 0.70 3.27 -14.60
C ASP A 65 2.17 3.40 -14.19
N GLN A 66 3.09 3.27 -15.14
CA GLN A 66 4.52 3.47 -14.90
C GLN A 66 4.85 4.93 -14.58
N GLN A 67 4.16 5.88 -15.21
CA GLN A 67 4.28 7.30 -14.86
C GLN A 67 3.79 7.58 -13.44
N TYR A 68 2.66 6.98 -13.03
CA TYR A 68 2.16 7.08 -11.65
C TYR A 68 3.17 6.51 -10.65
N LEU A 69 3.76 5.35 -10.94
CA LEU A 69 4.79 4.76 -10.08
C LEU A 69 6.05 5.63 -9.99
N LEU A 70 6.46 6.25 -11.09
CA LEU A 70 7.58 7.20 -11.10
C LEU A 70 7.29 8.43 -10.23
N ASP A 71 6.08 8.98 -10.31
CA ASP A 71 5.66 10.13 -9.49
C ASP A 71 5.65 9.80 -7.99
N ILE A 72 5.10 8.64 -7.62
CA ILE A 72 5.11 8.15 -6.23
C ILE A 72 6.56 7.99 -5.74
N SER A 73 7.41 7.38 -6.55
CA SER A 73 8.80 7.12 -6.17
C SER A 73 9.58 8.44 -6.00
N ASN A 74 9.36 9.43 -6.87
CA ASN A 74 9.94 10.77 -6.75
C ASN A 74 9.47 11.49 -5.48
N ALA A 75 8.18 11.40 -5.14
CA ALA A 75 7.63 11.99 -3.92
C ALA A 75 8.23 11.37 -2.65
N ILE A 76 8.39 10.04 -2.61
CA ILE A 76 9.04 9.33 -1.49
C ILE A 76 10.51 9.74 -1.38
N THR A 77 11.23 9.80 -2.50
CA THR A 77 12.65 10.18 -2.51
C THR A 77 12.85 11.63 -2.05
N LEU A 78 11.92 12.53 -2.39
CA LEU A 78 11.93 13.91 -1.91
C LEU A 78 11.61 14.00 -0.41
N ALA A 79 10.65 13.22 0.08
CA ALA A 79 10.30 13.14 1.50
C ALA A 79 11.42 12.52 2.36
N ASN A 80 12.18 11.57 1.82
CA ASN A 80 13.37 11.06 2.53
C ASN A 80 14.49 12.10 2.64
N ARG A 81 14.50 13.13 1.78
CA ARG A 81 15.46 14.25 1.83
C ARG A 81 15.01 15.42 2.73
N LYS A 82 13.74 15.45 3.14
CA LYS A 82 13.20 16.45 4.08
C LYS A 82 12.15 15.76 4.96
N PRO A 83 12.34 15.68 6.29
CA PRO A 83 11.34 15.13 7.19
C PRO A 83 10.16 16.11 7.30
N VAL A 84 9.34 16.17 6.26
CA VAL A 84 8.06 16.86 6.25
C VAL A 84 7.05 15.76 6.00
N LEU A 85 6.42 15.34 7.10
CA LEU A 85 5.14 14.66 7.06
C LEU A 85 4.24 15.47 6.14
N CYS A 86 4.01 14.98 4.92
CA CYS A 86 2.96 15.51 4.07
C CYS A 86 1.66 15.34 4.85
N SER A 87 1.17 16.43 5.43
CA SER A 87 -0.17 16.53 5.98
C SER A 87 -1.12 16.22 4.83
N ILE A 88 -1.70 15.02 4.82
CA ILE A 88 -2.82 14.71 3.93
C ILE A 88 -4.00 15.51 4.50
N PRO A 89 -4.59 16.45 3.74
CA PRO A 89 -5.76 17.16 4.21
C PRO A 89 -6.93 16.19 4.27
N ASP A 90 -7.61 16.16 5.42
CA ASP A 90 -8.82 15.38 5.62
C ASP A 90 -9.90 15.84 4.63
N GLY A 91 -10.38 14.89 3.83
CA GLY A 91 -11.50 15.03 2.90
C GLY A 91 -12.23 13.72 2.75
#